data_AF-A0AB32TMA9-F1
#
_entry.id   AF-A0AB32TMA9-F1
#
_cell.length_a   1.000
_cell.length_b   1.000
_cell.length_c   1.000
_cell.angle_alpha   90.00
_cell.angle_beta   90.00
_cell.angle_gamma   90.00
#
_symmetry.space_group_name_H-M   'P 1'
#
loop_
_entity.id
_entity.type
_entity.pdbx_description
1 polymer ?
#
loop_
_entity_poly.entity_id
_entity_poly.type
_entity_poly.pdbx_seq_one_letter_code
_entity_poly.pdbx_strand_id
1 'polypeptide(L)'
;MLHRNMPVCNLLLSGAIHFTGCIATQTFRMLKLFGLQSISVDTFFRHQRLYTIPTIVHAWQNEQERVIRDLNEMSGGLILSGDCRSDSPGRCAKYGTYSLIEDRINKVLDIQLVQSSEVPSSSWCELEGLKRSIRFLNEKRMHVSALITDRNRQV
;
A
#
# COMPACT_ATOMS: atom_id res chain seq x y z
N MET A 1 -15.76 10.15 -25.64
CA MET A 1 -16.42 9.18 -24.75
C MET A 1 -16.63 9.83 -23.39
N LEU A 2 -17.84 9.73 -22.83
CA LEU A 2 -18.18 10.23 -21.49
C LEU A 2 -18.39 9.04 -20.55
N HIS A 3 -17.90 9.13 -19.31
CA HIS A 3 -18.25 8.22 -18.22
C HIS A 3 -19.04 9.00 -17.18
N ARG A 4 -20.32 8.66 -16.96
CA ARG A 4 -21.23 9.39 -16.05
C ARG A 4 -21.20 10.93 -16.27
N ASN A 5 -21.36 11.36 -17.52
CA ASN A 5 -21.30 12.77 -17.95
C ASN A 5 -19.95 13.49 -17.73
N MET A 6 -18.87 12.75 -17.46
CA MET A 6 -17.51 13.29 -17.36
C MET A 6 -16.68 12.86 -18.58
N PRO A 7 -15.84 13.73 -19.16
CA PRO A 7 -14.85 13.34 -20.16
C PRO A 7 -13.96 12.21 -19.64
N VAL A 8 -13.89 11.08 -20.34
CA VAL A 8 -13.09 9.91 -19.90
C VAL A 8 -11.62 10.27 -19.65
N CYS A 9 -11.07 11.18 -20.46
CA CYS A 9 -9.70 11.69 -20.31
C CYS A 9 -9.44 12.28 -18.89
N ASN A 10 -10.45 12.89 -18.26
CA ASN A 10 -10.31 13.45 -16.91
C ASN A 10 -10.05 12.35 -15.86
N LEU A 11 -10.76 11.22 -16.00
CA LEU A 11 -10.57 10.07 -15.13
C LEU A 11 -9.24 9.38 -15.43
N LEU A 12 -8.89 9.22 -16.71
CA LEU A 12 -7.61 8.66 -17.13
C LEU A 12 -6.42 9.49 -16.63
N LEU A 13 -6.51 10.83 -16.69
CA LEU A 13 -5.50 11.71 -16.13
C LEU A 13 -5.33 11.51 -14.62
N SER A 14 -6.46 11.37 -13.90
CA SER A 14 -6.41 11.09 -12.45
C SER A 14 -5.79 9.73 -12.14
N GLY A 15 -6.14 8.71 -12.92
CA GLY A 15 -5.52 7.39 -12.86
C GLY A 15 -4.02 7.45 -13.11
N ALA A 16 -3.61 8.09 -14.21
CA ALA A 16 -2.20 8.25 -14.57
C ALA A 16 -1.39 8.90 -13.45
N ILE A 17 -1.86 10.03 -12.90
CA ILE A 17 -1.18 10.72 -11.79
C ILE A 17 -1.05 9.80 -10.58
N HIS A 18 -2.12 9.10 -10.20
CA HIS A 18 -2.12 8.29 -8.99
C HIS A 18 -1.27 7.02 -9.14
N PHE A 19 -1.41 6.30 -10.25
CA PHE A 19 -0.75 5.00 -10.45
C PHE A 19 0.76 5.14 -10.68
N THR A 20 1.24 6.28 -11.19
CA THR A 20 2.68 6.54 -11.32
C THR A 20 3.29 7.21 -10.09
N GLY A 21 2.49 7.55 -9.07
CA GLY A 21 2.96 8.28 -7.89
C GLY A 21 3.38 9.72 -8.16
N CYS A 22 2.89 10.34 -9.24
CA CYS A 22 3.19 11.74 -9.57
C CYS A 22 2.57 12.70 -8.54
N ILE A 23 3.30 13.77 -8.21
CA ILE A 23 2.78 14.83 -7.36
C ILE A 23 1.69 15.59 -8.13
N ALA A 24 0.43 15.47 -7.69
CA ALA A 24 -0.72 16.02 -8.40
C ALA A 24 -0.61 17.55 -8.58
N THR A 25 -0.24 18.29 -7.53
CA THR A 25 -0.09 19.75 -7.58
C THR A 25 0.99 20.19 -8.58
N GLN A 26 2.10 19.46 -8.65
CA GLN A 26 3.17 19.71 -9.62
C GLN A 26 2.72 19.37 -11.04
N THR A 27 1.99 18.27 -11.21
CA THR A 27 1.43 17.87 -12.51
C THR A 27 0.45 18.92 -13.05
N PHE A 28 -0.48 19.39 -12.23
CA PHE A 28 -1.42 20.44 -12.64
C PHE A 28 -0.74 21.78 -12.90
N ARG A 29 0.31 22.12 -12.12
CA ARG A 29 1.13 23.31 -12.40
C ARG A 29 1.82 23.21 -13.76
N MET A 30 2.40 22.05 -14.07
CA MET A 30 3.03 21.78 -15.37
C MET A 30 2.01 21.90 -16.52
N LEU A 31 0.85 21.25 -16.42
CA LEU A 31 -0.20 21.31 -17.45
C LEU A 31 -0.66 22.75 -17.69
N LYS A 32 -0.83 23.53 -16.61
CA LYS A 32 -1.17 24.96 -16.70
C LYS A 32 -0.09 25.78 -17.42
N LEU A 33 1.19 25.54 -17.13
CA LEU A 33 2.31 26.21 -17.82
C LEU A 33 2.39 25.84 -19.30
N PHE A 34 2.01 24.61 -19.64
CA PHE A 34 1.91 24.14 -21.02
C PHE A 34 0.70 24.69 -21.78
N GLY A 35 -0.21 25.40 -21.11
CA GLY A 35 -1.46 25.90 -21.70
C GLY A 35 -2.51 24.81 -21.91
N LEU A 36 -2.38 23.65 -21.27
CA LEU A 36 -3.33 22.55 -21.39
C LEU A 36 -4.46 22.69 -20.37
N GLN A 37 -5.70 22.65 -20.85
CA GLN A 37 -6.87 22.59 -19.98
C GLN A 37 -6.95 21.21 -19.32
N SER A 38 -7.04 21.20 -17.99
CA SER A 38 -7.14 19.98 -17.18
C SER A 38 -8.21 20.09 -16.12
N ILE A 39 -8.47 18.99 -15.43
CA ILE A 39 -9.26 19.00 -14.19
C ILE A 39 -8.58 19.82 -13.08
N SER A 40 -9.37 20.20 -12.07
CA SER A 40 -8.86 20.79 -10.84
C SER A 40 -8.27 19.73 -9.90
N VAL A 41 -7.45 20.19 -8.95
CA VAL A 41 -6.94 19.37 -7.84
C VAL A 41 -8.09 18.74 -7.03
N ASP A 42 -9.17 19.48 -6.77
CA ASP A 42 -10.34 18.95 -6.04
C ASP A 42 -11.03 17.82 -6.81
N THR A 43 -11.13 17.97 -8.13
CA THR A 43 -11.68 16.94 -9.02
C THR A 43 -10.81 15.69 -9.00
N PHE A 44 -9.48 15.86 -9.00
CA PHE A 44 -8.53 14.76 -8.82
C PHE A 44 -8.74 14.02 -7.49
N PHE A 45 -8.82 14.72 -6.35
CA PHE A 45 -9.08 14.08 -5.05
C PHE A 45 -10.44 13.37 -5.00
N ARG A 46 -11.47 13.95 -5.64
CA ARG A 46 -12.76 13.29 -5.81
C ARG A 46 -12.62 12.00 -6.63
N HIS A 47 -11.85 12.02 -7.72
CA HIS A 47 -11.58 10.82 -8.50
C HIS A 47 -10.78 9.79 -7.72
N GLN A 48 -9.82 10.22 -6.90
CA GLN A 48 -9.05 9.32 -6.05
C GLN A 48 -9.98 8.54 -5.13
N ARG A 49 -10.84 9.26 -4.39
CA ARG A 49 -11.79 8.67 -3.45
C ARG A 49 -12.78 7.73 -4.11
N LEU A 50 -13.34 8.11 -5.26
CA LEU A 50 -14.45 7.39 -5.87
C LEU A 50 -14.04 6.29 -6.84
N TYR A 51 -12.86 6.38 -7.46
CA TYR A 51 -12.47 5.48 -8.54
C TYR A 51 -11.09 4.87 -8.32
N THR A 52 -10.03 5.69 -8.25
CA THR A 52 -8.67 5.12 -8.35
C THR A 52 -8.26 4.37 -7.08
N ILE A 53 -8.57 4.88 -5.87
CA ILE A 53 -8.29 4.14 -4.62
C ILE A 53 -9.06 2.82 -4.58
N PRO A 54 -10.39 2.79 -4.80
CA PRO A 54 -11.12 1.53 -4.90
C PRO A 54 -10.53 0.56 -5.92
N THR A 55 -10.09 1.07 -7.08
CA THR A 55 -9.46 0.24 -8.12
C THR A 55 -8.14 -0.38 -7.64
N ILE A 56 -7.28 0.41 -6.98
CA ILE A 56 -6.01 -0.08 -6.42
C ILE A 56 -6.27 -1.13 -5.34
N VAL A 57 -7.20 -0.86 -4.41
CA VAL A 57 -7.55 -1.80 -3.34
C VAL A 57 -8.08 -3.11 -3.91
N HIS A 58 -8.96 -3.03 -4.91
CA HIS A 58 -9.49 -4.22 -5.55
C HIS A 58 -8.40 -5.02 -6.29
N ALA A 59 -7.52 -4.35 -7.04
CA ALA A 59 -6.40 -5.00 -7.71
C ALA A 59 -5.43 -5.66 -6.72
N TRP A 60 -5.13 -5.00 -5.60
CA TRP A 60 -4.32 -5.53 -4.51
C TRP A 60 -4.95 -6.79 -3.91
N GLN A 61 -6.23 -6.73 -3.53
CA GLN A 61 -6.95 -7.87 -2.94
C GLN A 61 -6.94 -9.09 -3.87
N ASN A 62 -7.23 -8.88 -5.15
CA ASN A 62 -7.23 -9.97 -6.14
C ASN A 62 -5.83 -10.61 -6.28
N GLU A 63 -4.76 -9.81 -6.34
CA GLU A 63 -3.39 -10.34 -6.43
C GLU A 63 -2.96 -11.03 -5.13
N GLN A 64 -3.31 -10.46 -3.96
CA GLN A 64 -3.01 -11.04 -2.66
C GLN A 64 -3.70 -12.41 -2.50
N GLU A 65 -4.98 -12.53 -2.86
CA GLU A 65 -5.70 -13.80 -2.85
C GLU A 65 -5.09 -14.82 -3.82
N ARG A 66 -4.65 -14.38 -5.00
CA ARG A 66 -3.95 -15.22 -5.98
C ARG A 66 -2.65 -15.77 -5.38
N VAL A 67 -1.82 -14.90 -4.80
CA VAL A 67 -0.55 -15.28 -4.17
C VAL A 67 -0.77 -16.21 -2.98
N ILE A 68 -1.76 -15.94 -2.12
CA ILE A 68 -2.08 -16.81 -0.97
C ILE A 68 -2.49 -18.20 -1.42
N ARG A 69 -3.31 -18.31 -2.48
CA ARG A 69 -3.70 -19.62 -3.03
C ARG A 69 -2.47 -20.38 -3.54
N ASP A 70 -1.65 -19.74 -4.36
CA ASP A 70 -0.43 -20.33 -4.92
C ASP A 70 0.51 -20.80 -3.78
N LEU A 71 0.64 -20.02 -2.69
CA LEU A 71 1.48 -20.36 -1.54
C LEU A 71 0.91 -21.48 -0.66
N ASN A 72 -0.41 -21.63 -0.56
CA ASN A 72 -1.04 -22.73 0.17
C ASN A 72 -0.83 -24.09 -0.54
N GLU A 73 -0.63 -24.07 -1.86
CA GLU A 73 -0.28 -25.26 -2.64
C GLU A 73 1.22 -25.61 -2.52
N MET A 74 2.06 -24.66 -2.09
CA MET A 74 3.48 -24.87 -1.88
C MET A 74 3.78 -25.54 -0.51
N SER A 75 4.55 -26.63 -0.55
CA SER A 75 5.06 -27.28 0.66
C SER A 75 6.19 -26.49 1.34
N GLY A 76 6.38 -26.72 2.64
CA GLY A 76 7.55 -26.21 3.40
C GLY A 76 7.30 -24.95 4.22
N GLY A 77 6.07 -24.43 4.25
CA GLY A 77 5.69 -23.21 4.95
C GLY A 77 6.39 -21.95 4.41
N LEU A 78 6.06 -20.78 4.95
CA LEU A 78 6.52 -19.47 4.47
C LEU A 78 7.90 -19.10 5.02
N ILE A 79 8.73 -18.48 4.17
CA ILE A 79 10.00 -17.85 4.54
C ILE A 79 9.83 -16.36 4.32
N LEU A 80 9.54 -15.66 5.41
CA LEU A 80 9.10 -14.28 5.35
C LEU A 80 10.23 -13.34 5.71
N SER A 81 10.37 -12.26 4.96
CA SER A 81 11.11 -11.07 5.38
C SER A 81 10.14 -9.92 5.64
N GLY A 82 10.42 -9.10 6.65
CA GLY A 82 9.56 -7.97 6.95
C GLY A 82 10.28 -6.79 7.59
N ASP A 83 9.83 -5.59 7.24
CA ASP A 83 10.37 -4.32 7.71
C ASP A 83 9.29 -3.23 7.76
N CYS A 84 9.52 -2.19 8.56
CA CYS A 84 8.64 -1.05 8.72
C CYS A 84 9.24 0.24 8.14
N ARG A 85 8.46 0.90 7.30
CA ARG A 85 8.76 2.25 6.81
C ARG A 85 7.93 3.29 7.56
N SER A 86 8.59 4.31 8.09
CA SER A 86 7.94 5.51 8.65
C SER A 86 7.65 6.58 7.59
N ASP A 87 6.57 7.34 7.78
CA ASP A 87 6.14 8.43 6.90
C ASP A 87 6.99 9.71 7.01
N SER A 88 7.65 9.91 8.15
CA SER A 88 8.54 11.05 8.39
C SER A 88 9.76 10.65 9.23
N PRO A 89 10.87 11.40 9.14
CA PRO A 89 12.07 11.11 9.90
C PRO A 89 11.91 11.44 11.40
N GLY A 90 12.67 10.73 12.23
CA GLY A 90 12.72 10.93 13.68
C GLY A 90 11.53 10.33 14.43
N ARG A 91 11.31 10.77 15.68
CA ARG A 91 10.25 10.24 16.55
C ARG A 91 8.86 10.82 16.25
N CYS A 92 8.73 11.66 15.23
CA CYS A 92 7.50 12.36 14.88
C CYS A 92 6.64 11.62 13.83
N ALA A 93 7.01 10.40 13.45
CA ALA A 93 6.24 9.61 12.49
C ALA A 93 4.80 9.41 12.92
N LYS A 94 3.86 9.73 12.02
CA LYS A 94 2.42 9.55 12.24
C LYS A 94 1.98 8.17 11.80
N TYR A 95 2.57 7.63 10.73
CA TYR A 95 2.25 6.32 10.22
C TYR A 95 3.51 5.48 10.01
N GLY A 96 3.44 4.23 10.41
CA GLY A 96 4.39 3.18 10.02
C GLY A 96 3.68 2.18 9.10
N THR A 97 4.34 1.81 8.01
CA THR A 97 3.87 0.77 7.09
C THR A 97 4.78 -0.43 7.21
N TYR A 98 4.27 -1.52 7.76
CA TYR A 98 4.98 -2.80 7.81
C TYR A 98 4.68 -3.57 6.53
N SER A 99 5.72 -4.00 5.82
CA SER A 99 5.58 -4.83 4.62
C SER A 99 6.15 -6.21 4.90
N LEU A 100 5.42 -7.24 4.51
CA LEU A 100 5.82 -8.64 4.68
C LEU A 100 5.96 -9.27 3.30
N ILE A 101 7.13 -9.81 3.00
CA ILE A 101 7.50 -10.41 1.72
C ILE A 101 7.71 -11.90 1.93
N GLU A 102 7.25 -12.72 0.99
CA GLU A 102 7.66 -14.11 0.90
C GLU A 102 8.91 -14.23 0.02
N ASP A 103 10.03 -14.59 0.64
CA ASP A 103 11.36 -14.51 0.03
C ASP A 103 11.53 -15.44 -1.16
N ARG A 104 10.93 -16.63 -1.13
CA ARG A 104 11.09 -17.64 -2.18
C ARG A 104 10.52 -17.21 -3.53
N ILE A 105 9.45 -16.40 -3.50
CA ILE A 105 8.80 -15.89 -4.71
C ILE A 105 9.04 -14.39 -4.92
N ASN A 106 9.72 -13.74 -3.97
CA ASN A 106 10.00 -12.31 -3.96
C ASN A 106 8.75 -11.45 -4.21
N LYS A 107 7.66 -11.78 -3.50
CA LYS A 107 6.39 -11.04 -3.57
C LYS A 107 5.97 -10.53 -2.21
N VAL A 108 5.45 -9.30 -2.19
CA VAL A 108 4.77 -8.75 -1.01
C VAL A 108 3.51 -9.57 -0.75
N LEU A 109 3.44 -10.17 0.43
CA LEU A 109 2.33 -10.98 0.90
C LEU A 109 1.32 -10.14 1.69
N ASP A 110 1.79 -9.20 2.52
CA ASP A 110 0.92 -8.35 3.33
C ASP A 110 1.53 -6.96 3.57
N ILE A 111 0.66 -5.97 3.78
CA ILE A 111 1.03 -4.59 4.09
C ILE A 111 0.11 -4.08 5.20
N GLN A 112 0.68 -3.68 6.34
CA GLN A 112 -0.06 -3.19 7.50
C GLN A 112 0.28 -1.73 7.77
N LEU A 113 -0.72 -0.86 7.71
CA LEU A 113 -0.60 0.54 8.13
C LEU A 113 -0.94 0.66 9.62
N VAL A 114 -0.03 1.24 10.39
CA VAL A 114 -0.20 1.52 11.81
C VAL A 114 -0.05 3.01 12.04
N GLN A 115 -1.06 3.65 12.61
CA GLN A 115 -0.95 5.02 13.08
C GLN A 115 -0.25 5.03 14.44
N SER A 116 0.70 5.94 14.66
CA SER A 116 1.49 6.01 15.89
C SER A 116 0.67 6.33 17.14
N SER A 117 -0.56 6.81 16.99
CA SER A 117 -1.51 6.99 18.10
C SER A 117 -2.17 5.68 18.57
N GLU A 118 -2.07 4.60 17.79
CA GLU A 118 -2.58 3.27 18.15
C GLU A 118 -1.57 2.50 19.04
N VAL A 119 -0.34 3.01 19.15
CA VAL A 119 0.78 2.37 19.83
C VAL A 119 1.48 3.36 20.79
N PRO A 120 2.32 2.91 21.74
CA PRO A 120 2.95 3.81 22.70
C PRO A 120 3.88 4.87 22.08
N SER A 121 4.51 4.58 20.94
CA SER A 121 5.28 5.54 20.16
C SER A 121 5.49 5.05 18.73
N SER A 122 5.96 5.94 17.85
CA SER A 122 6.28 5.63 16.45
C SER A 122 7.22 4.43 16.26
N SER A 123 8.12 4.16 17.21
CA SER A 123 9.01 2.98 17.13
C SER A 123 8.27 1.65 17.28
N TRP A 124 7.08 1.64 17.88
CA TRP A 124 6.27 0.44 18.06
C TRP A 124 5.43 0.09 16.83
N CYS A 125 5.36 0.97 15.83
CA CYS A 125 4.60 0.69 14.61
C CYS A 125 5.12 -0.56 13.89
N GLU A 126 6.43 -0.84 13.96
CA GLU A 126 7.01 -2.06 13.40
C GLU A 126 6.49 -3.32 14.08
N LEU A 127 6.59 -3.38 15.42
CA LEU A 127 6.10 -4.53 16.19
C LEU A 127 4.58 -4.73 16.01
N GLU A 128 3.81 -3.65 16.02
CA GLU A 128 2.36 -3.73 15.81
C GLU A 128 2.01 -4.17 14.39
N GLY A 129 2.72 -3.67 13.38
CA GLY A 129 2.55 -4.09 11.99
C GLY A 129 2.87 -5.56 11.78
N LEU A 130 3.96 -6.06 12.39
CA LEU A 130 4.29 -7.49 12.39
C LEU A 130 3.18 -8.32 13.06
N LYS A 131 2.70 -7.91 14.25
CA LYS A 131 1.61 -8.62 14.94
C LYS A 131 0.33 -8.69 14.11
N ARG A 132 -0.04 -7.61 13.43
CA ARG A 132 -1.19 -7.59 12.52
C ARG A 132 -1.00 -8.55 11.35
N SER A 133 0.20 -8.56 10.77
CA SER A 133 0.53 -9.45 9.65
C SER A 133 0.49 -10.92 10.07
N ILE A 134 1.05 -11.28 11.24
CA ILE A 134 0.98 -12.65 11.77
C ILE A 134 -0.47 -13.07 12.07
N ARG A 135 -1.30 -12.16 12.59
CA ARG A 135 -2.73 -12.44 12.80
C ARG A 135 -3.45 -12.72 11.49
N PHE A 136 -3.20 -11.90 10.47
CA PHE A 136 -3.72 -12.10 9.12
C PHE A 136 -3.32 -13.47 8.55
N LEU A 137 -2.05 -13.86 8.68
CA LEU A 137 -1.58 -15.18 8.23
C LEU A 137 -2.25 -16.33 8.98
N ASN A 138 -2.45 -16.19 10.30
CA ASN A 138 -3.16 -17.19 11.11
C ASN A 138 -4.63 -17.34 10.66
N GLU A 139 -5.32 -16.23 10.37
CA GLU A 139 -6.68 -16.24 9.84
C GLU A 139 -6.76 -16.93 8.47
N LYS A 140 -5.72 -16.75 7.64
CA LYS A 140 -5.56 -17.44 6.35
C LYS A 140 -5.02 -18.86 6.47
N ARG A 141 -4.75 -19.35 7.68
CA ARG A 141 -4.20 -20.67 7.99
C ARG A 141 -2.86 -20.96 7.31
N MET A 142 -2.04 -19.93 7.13
CA MET A 142 -0.72 -20.07 6.52
C MET A 142 0.33 -20.39 7.59
N HIS A 143 1.17 -21.40 7.33
CA HIS A 143 2.25 -21.79 8.23
C HIS A 143 3.52 -21.00 7.95
N VAL A 144 4.09 -20.35 8.98
CA VAL A 144 5.37 -19.63 8.89
C VAL A 144 6.49 -20.56 9.35
N SER A 145 7.47 -20.80 8.47
CA SER A 145 8.65 -21.63 8.77
C SER A 145 9.84 -20.80 9.23
N ALA A 146 10.03 -19.62 8.66
CA ALA A 146 11.06 -18.67 9.06
C ALA A 146 10.54 -17.23 8.93
N LEU A 147 10.98 -16.38 9.86
CA LEU A 147 10.74 -14.94 9.84
C LEU A 147 12.10 -14.24 9.97
N ILE A 148 12.40 -13.38 9.01
CA ILE A 148 13.64 -12.62 8.87
C ILE A 148 13.29 -11.15 9.05
N THR A 149 13.80 -10.55 10.11
CA THR A 149 13.63 -9.11 10.38
C THR A 149 14.97 -8.51 10.71
N ASP A 150 15.07 -7.19 10.55
CA ASP A 150 16.18 -6.46 11.12
C ASP A 150 16.19 -6.59 12.64
N ARG A 151 17.34 -6.30 13.23
CA ARG A 151 17.52 -6.36 14.68
C ARG A 151 16.74 -5.23 15.35
N ASN A 152 15.49 -5.49 15.69
CA ASN A 152 14.71 -4.66 16.58
C ASN A 152 14.72 -5.28 17.99
N ARG A 153 14.95 -4.47 19.04
CA ARG A 153 14.88 -4.94 20.43
C ARG A 153 13.47 -5.40 20.85
N GLN A 154 12.44 -5.01 20.10
CA GLN A 154 11.04 -5.21 20.43
C GLN A 154 10.42 -6.44 19.73
N VAL A 155 11.06 -6.93 18.67
CA VAL A 155 10.69 -8.13 17.91
C VAL A 155 11.51 -9.30 18.42
#